data_AF-A0A9P6NMX4-F1
#
_entry.id   AF-A0A9P6NMX4-F1
#
_cell.length_a   1.000
_cell.length_b   1.000
_cell.length_c   1.000
_cell.angle_alpha   90.00
_cell.angle_beta   90.00
_cell.angle_gamma   90.00
#
_symmetry.space_group_name_H-M   'P 1'
#
loop_
_entity.id
_entity.type
_entity.pdbx_description
1 polymer ?
#
loop_
_entity_poly.entity_id
_entity_poly.type
_entity_poly.pdbx_seq_one_letter_code
_entity_poly.pdbx_strand_id
1 'polypeptide(L)'
;MASSNCRTLEFKEAVQNRRKRTTESSRPLSKPRLTKPSPDKHPDTWTKEAQVLSNNIQDLLQFLTTIKRPYLDPSPSTSASGSTKPSERLVDIKRGFQGFSHVRWFSEKEKDEIDVLVGVGLKKCVQGVRALEAADQARKSQHAEQHSNTLSRLLRLPLHGGDASFEQFNSHRASILWFLNQRLTELSKIIKNQQELRAQKQIQQLSKGGLASMVGVQDLSRTTAGVQHQMLSTSDKGKIPSIFQPSRSNPWSEDPLEAQPIEKILSASQLQQFDSESSALLRTTENTLASIKQTESSLLEISNLQSELVFHLTQQTELIDTLWDDAVVSTGKVEQGNLQLLTAKENNRESRIWLLTFLLGASFALLFVDYIAP
;
A
#
# COMPACT_ATOMS: atom_id res chain seq x y z
N MET A 1 -13.64 -6.10 -30.75
CA MET A 1 -14.32 -5.24 -29.75
C MET A 1 -15.54 -4.46 -30.29
N ALA A 2 -16.15 -4.83 -31.43
CA ALA A 2 -17.24 -4.05 -32.06
C ALA A 2 -18.69 -4.52 -31.77
N SER A 3 -18.89 -5.62 -31.04
CA SER A 3 -20.23 -6.26 -30.89
C SER A 3 -21.07 -5.70 -29.73
N SER A 4 -20.44 -5.14 -28.69
CA SER A 4 -21.12 -4.67 -27.47
C SER A 4 -21.98 -3.42 -27.68
N ASN A 5 -21.59 -2.53 -28.59
CA ASN A 5 -22.36 -1.31 -28.90
C ASN A 5 -23.62 -1.58 -29.74
N CYS A 6 -23.67 -2.69 -30.48
CA CYS A 6 -24.83 -3.04 -31.29
C CYS A 6 -25.99 -3.54 -30.40
N ARG A 7 -25.67 -4.37 -29.41
CA ARG A 7 -26.65 -4.92 -28.45
C ARG A 7 -27.26 -3.87 -27.53
N THR A 8 -26.50 -2.84 -27.15
CA THR A 8 -27.03 -1.75 -26.32
C THR A 8 -28.00 -0.85 -27.09
N LEU A 9 -27.77 -0.64 -28.39
CA LEU A 9 -28.68 0.11 -29.26
C LEU A 9 -29.95 -0.69 -29.56
N GLU A 10 -29.82 -1.97 -29.88
CA GLU A 10 -30.95 -2.90 -30.07
C GLU A 10 -31.84 -2.97 -28.82
N PHE A 11 -31.23 -3.06 -27.64
CA PHE A 11 -31.96 -3.02 -26.37
C PHE A 11 -32.68 -1.69 -26.16
N LYS A 12 -32.03 -0.56 -26.47
CA LYS A 12 -32.64 0.79 -26.37
C LYS A 12 -33.85 0.92 -27.29
N GLU A 13 -33.78 0.40 -28.52
CA GLU A 13 -34.88 0.40 -29.48
C GLU A 13 -36.03 -0.52 -29.02
N ALA A 14 -35.72 -1.71 -28.52
CA ALA A 14 -36.70 -2.63 -27.96
C ALA A 14 -37.46 -2.01 -26.76
N VAL A 15 -36.76 -1.31 -25.87
CA VAL A 15 -37.36 -0.59 -24.73
C VAL A 15 -38.28 0.55 -25.21
N GLN A 16 -37.86 1.32 -26.21
CA GLN A 16 -38.68 2.39 -26.79
C GLN A 16 -39.94 1.84 -27.47
N ASN A 17 -39.83 0.74 -28.20
CA ASN A 17 -40.98 0.08 -28.84
C ASN A 17 -41.96 -0.48 -27.81
N ARG A 18 -41.46 -1.05 -26.69
CA ARG A 18 -42.32 -1.51 -25.58
C ARG A 18 -43.05 -0.34 -24.90
N ARG A 19 -42.38 0.82 -24.76
CA ARG A 19 -42.96 2.05 -24.19
C ARG A 19 -44.05 2.65 -25.09
N LYS A 20 -43.90 2.60 -26.41
CA LYS A 20 -44.91 3.06 -27.38
C LYS A 20 -46.16 2.17 -27.35
N ARG A 21 -45.98 0.84 -27.28
CA ARG A 21 -47.11 -0.12 -27.20
C ARG A 21 -47.93 0.01 -25.91
N THR A 22 -47.29 0.35 -24.78
CA THR A 22 -48.02 0.54 -23.51
C THR A 22 -48.79 1.87 -23.44
N THR A 23 -48.35 2.90 -24.16
CA THR A 23 -49.07 4.18 -24.25
C THR A 23 -50.33 4.12 -25.11
N GLU A 24 -50.41 3.20 -26.08
CA GLU A 24 -51.58 3.05 -26.97
C GLU A 24 -52.70 2.18 -26.35
N SER A 25 -52.39 1.30 -25.39
CA SER A 25 -53.34 0.30 -24.89
C SER A 25 -53.88 0.55 -23.46
N SER A 26 -53.50 1.61 -22.76
CA SER A 26 -53.98 1.83 -21.38
C SER A 26 -54.37 3.27 -21.06
N ARG A 27 -55.61 3.44 -20.57
CA ARG A 27 -56.05 4.60 -19.78
C ARG A 27 -55.02 4.91 -18.68
N PRO A 28 -54.86 6.17 -18.24
CA PRO A 28 -53.77 6.55 -17.35
C PRO A 28 -54.00 5.99 -15.94
N LEU A 29 -53.60 4.75 -15.69
CA LEU A 29 -53.27 4.33 -14.33
C LEU A 29 -52.03 5.12 -13.94
N SER A 30 -52.20 5.91 -12.87
CA SER A 30 -51.15 6.62 -12.15
C SER A 30 -49.84 5.82 -12.20
N LYS A 31 -48.86 6.35 -12.93
CA LYS A 31 -47.50 5.82 -12.96
C LYS A 31 -47.09 5.63 -11.49
N PRO A 32 -46.65 4.43 -11.05
CA PRO A 32 -45.93 4.37 -9.79
C PRO A 32 -44.78 5.36 -9.98
N ARG A 33 -44.70 6.33 -9.08
CA ARG A 33 -43.59 7.27 -9.03
C ARG A 33 -42.35 6.42 -8.76
N LEU A 34 -41.77 5.88 -9.83
CA LEU A 34 -40.37 5.50 -9.88
C LEU A 34 -39.68 6.80 -9.55
N THR A 35 -39.39 6.97 -8.27
CA THR A 35 -38.34 7.83 -7.78
C THR A 35 -37.15 7.47 -8.66
N LYS A 36 -36.94 8.30 -9.68
CA LYS A 36 -35.68 8.36 -10.41
C LYS A 36 -34.63 8.29 -9.30
N PRO A 37 -33.75 7.27 -9.23
CA PRO A 37 -32.74 7.22 -8.19
C PRO A 37 -32.04 8.57 -8.29
N SER A 38 -32.18 9.38 -7.24
CA SER A 38 -31.64 10.73 -7.23
C SER A 38 -30.16 10.60 -7.59
N PRO A 39 -29.68 11.16 -8.70
CA PRO A 39 -28.27 11.11 -9.05
C PRO A 39 -27.42 11.95 -8.07
N ASP A 40 -28.08 12.67 -7.16
CA ASP A 40 -27.47 13.55 -6.18
C ASP A 40 -27.68 12.98 -4.77
N LYS A 41 -26.95 11.91 -4.43
CA LYS A 41 -26.37 11.83 -3.09
C LYS A 41 -24.92 12.20 -3.30
N HIS A 42 -24.53 13.39 -2.82
CA HIS A 42 -23.12 13.77 -2.70
C HIS A 42 -22.32 12.54 -2.27
N PRO A 43 -21.16 12.24 -2.89
CA PRO A 43 -20.36 11.12 -2.41
C PRO A 43 -20.16 11.33 -0.90
N ASP A 44 -20.60 10.35 -0.10
CA ASP A 44 -20.52 10.41 1.35
C ASP A 44 -19.15 10.94 1.75
N THR A 45 -19.07 11.84 2.73
CA THR A 45 -17.80 12.43 3.19
C THR A 45 -16.74 11.34 3.44
N TRP A 46 -17.19 10.21 4.01
CA TRP A 46 -16.40 8.99 4.19
C TRP A 46 -15.78 8.43 2.90
N THR A 47 -16.54 8.34 1.80
CA THR A 47 -15.99 7.79 0.54
C THR A 47 -15.01 8.76 -0.12
N LYS A 48 -15.23 10.07 0.03
CA LYS A 48 -14.26 11.09 -0.41
C LYS A 48 -12.96 11.01 0.38
N GLU A 49 -13.06 10.89 1.70
CA GLU A 49 -11.89 10.73 2.57
C GLU A 49 -11.12 9.44 2.24
N ALA A 50 -11.83 8.33 2.01
CA ALA A 50 -11.22 7.07 1.58
C ALA A 50 -10.51 7.19 0.21
N GLN A 51 -11.09 7.93 -0.74
CA GLN A 51 -10.45 8.20 -2.04
C GLN A 51 -9.19 9.08 -1.90
N VAL A 52 -9.26 10.15 -1.09
CA VAL A 52 -8.10 11.00 -0.81
C VAL A 52 -6.98 10.17 -0.18
N LEU A 53 -7.31 9.29 0.76
CA LEU A 53 -6.35 8.41 1.39
C LEU A 53 -5.75 7.40 0.41
N SER A 54 -6.56 6.82 -0.47
CA SER A 54 -6.10 5.91 -1.52
C SER A 54 -5.10 6.59 -2.47
N ASN A 55 -5.40 7.83 -2.88
CA ASN A 55 -4.51 8.63 -3.72
C ASN A 55 -3.20 8.93 -2.98
N ASN A 56 -3.25 9.35 -1.72
CA ASN A 56 -2.05 9.60 -0.92
C ASN A 56 -1.15 8.35 -0.81
N ILE A 57 -1.74 7.17 -0.59
CA ILE A 57 -1.00 5.90 -0.53
C ILE A 57 -0.39 5.57 -1.91
N GLN A 58 -1.14 5.78 -2.99
CA GLN A 58 -0.66 5.56 -4.35
C GLN A 58 0.50 6.49 -4.70
N ASP A 59 0.40 7.77 -4.33
CA ASP A 59 1.44 8.77 -4.53
C ASP A 59 2.73 8.39 -3.77
N LEU A 60 2.59 7.90 -2.53
CA LEU A 60 3.71 7.38 -1.74
C LEU A 60 4.36 6.15 -2.39
N LEU A 61 3.55 5.20 -2.89
CA LEU A 61 4.07 4.03 -3.60
C LEU A 61 4.81 4.42 -4.89
N GLN A 62 4.24 5.32 -5.68
CA GLN A 62 4.87 5.83 -6.90
C GLN A 62 6.15 6.60 -6.58
N PHE A 63 6.15 7.38 -5.50
CA PHE A 63 7.33 8.07 -5.01
C PHE A 63 8.45 7.08 -4.67
N LEU A 64 8.18 6.09 -3.81
CA LEU A 64 9.17 5.09 -3.38
C LEU A 64 9.75 4.26 -4.53
N THR A 65 8.92 3.94 -5.54
CA THR A 65 9.39 3.22 -6.73
C THR A 65 10.28 4.08 -7.61
N THR A 66 9.99 5.38 -7.73
CA THR A 66 10.79 6.36 -8.47
C THR A 66 12.14 6.60 -7.80
N ILE A 67 12.16 6.78 -6.47
CA ILE A 67 13.39 7.09 -5.74
C ILE A 67 14.26 5.88 -5.43
N LYS A 68 13.78 4.64 -5.64
CA LYS A 68 14.49 3.41 -5.27
C LYS A 68 15.95 3.37 -5.76
N ARG A 69 16.20 3.76 -7.02
CA ARG A 69 17.55 3.77 -7.60
C ARG A 69 18.46 4.83 -6.95
N PRO A 70 18.14 6.14 -7.04
CA PRO A 70 18.98 7.19 -6.46
C PRO A 70 19.12 7.12 -4.93
N TYR A 71 18.15 6.52 -4.23
CA TYR A 71 18.22 6.28 -2.79
C TYR A 71 19.25 5.20 -2.42
N LEU A 72 19.29 4.10 -3.18
CA LEU A 72 20.16 2.96 -2.92
C LEU A 72 21.60 3.14 -3.42
N ASP A 73 21.85 4.07 -4.33
CA ASP A 73 23.20 4.33 -4.84
C ASP A 73 24.06 5.01 -3.75
N PRO A 74 25.29 4.53 -3.50
CA PRO A 74 26.21 5.24 -2.62
C PRO A 74 26.49 6.60 -3.24
N SER A 75 26.40 7.66 -2.44
CA SER A 75 26.81 9.01 -2.88
C SER A 75 28.20 8.89 -3.51
N PRO A 76 28.45 9.43 -4.70
CA PRO A 76 29.78 9.41 -5.27
C PRO A 76 30.71 10.05 -4.25
N SER A 77 31.61 9.25 -3.67
CA SER A 77 32.68 9.77 -2.86
C SER A 77 33.42 10.78 -3.73
N THR A 78 33.73 11.93 -3.15
CA THR A 78 34.37 13.13 -3.73
C THR A 78 35.75 12.88 -4.38
N SER A 79 36.10 11.62 -4.66
CA SER A 79 37.33 11.13 -5.25
C SER A 79 37.37 11.25 -6.78
N ALA A 80 36.27 11.63 -7.44
CA ALA A 80 36.27 11.88 -8.88
C ALA A 80 36.66 13.34 -9.17
N SER A 81 37.97 13.55 -9.37
CA SER A 81 38.53 14.73 -10.02
C SER A 81 37.69 15.11 -11.25
N GLY A 82 37.02 16.25 -11.19
CA GLY A 82 36.10 16.69 -12.23
C GLY A 82 35.31 17.91 -11.79
N SER A 83 35.85 19.08 -12.10
CA SER A 83 35.22 20.39 -11.98
C SER A 83 33.76 20.40 -12.45
N THR A 84 32.82 20.23 -11.51
CA THR A 84 31.51 20.86 -11.54
C THR A 84 31.13 21.14 -10.10
N LYS A 85 31.03 22.43 -9.74
CA LYS A 85 30.54 22.88 -8.44
C LYS A 85 29.34 22.03 -8.03
N PRO A 86 29.27 21.50 -6.80
CA PRO A 86 28.04 20.93 -6.31
C PRO A 86 27.10 22.12 -6.20
N SER A 87 26.24 22.32 -7.19
CA SER A 87 25.14 23.25 -7.02
C SER A 87 24.42 22.77 -5.77
N GLU A 88 24.45 23.57 -4.70
CA GLU A 88 23.47 23.51 -3.62
C GLU A 88 22.09 23.55 -4.30
N ARG A 89 21.58 22.37 -4.68
CA ARG A 89 20.24 22.24 -5.20
C ARG A 89 19.41 22.15 -3.95
N LEU A 90 18.90 23.30 -3.54
CA LEU A 90 17.89 23.41 -2.51
C LEU A 90 16.73 22.52 -2.94
N VAL A 91 16.67 21.32 -2.38
CA VAL A 91 15.49 20.48 -2.48
C VAL A 91 14.38 21.28 -1.81
N ASP A 92 13.40 21.72 -2.59
CA ASP A 92 12.30 22.51 -2.05
C ASP A 92 11.33 21.57 -1.33
N ILE A 93 11.56 21.41 -0.02
CA ILE A 93 10.74 20.61 0.90
C ILE A 93 9.26 21.06 0.82
N LYS A 94 8.99 22.32 0.42
CA LYS A 94 7.62 22.83 0.25
C LYS A 94 6.86 22.16 -0.89
N ARG A 95 7.56 21.57 -1.87
CA ARG A 95 6.95 20.81 -2.97
C ARG A 95 6.63 19.36 -2.59
N GLY A 96 6.95 18.93 -1.38
CA GLY A 96 6.70 17.57 -0.89
C GLY A 96 7.44 16.52 -1.74
N PHE A 97 6.81 15.36 -1.92
CA PHE A 97 7.39 14.21 -2.64
C PHE A 97 7.82 14.51 -4.09
N GLN A 98 7.23 15.52 -4.75
CA GLN A 98 7.58 15.89 -6.12
C GLN A 98 8.89 16.70 -6.22
N GLY A 99 9.41 17.22 -5.11
CA GLY A 99 10.72 17.91 -5.09
C GLY A 99 11.91 16.97 -5.36
N PHE A 100 11.71 15.67 -5.16
CA PHE A 100 12.78 14.66 -5.15
C PHE A 100 12.77 13.74 -6.40
N SER A 101 11.76 13.83 -7.28
CA SER A 101 11.55 12.85 -8.38
C SER A 101 12.55 12.93 -9.54
N HIS A 102 13.30 14.03 -9.68
CA HIS A 102 14.23 14.26 -10.80
C HIS A 102 15.71 14.19 -10.40
N VAL A 103 16.01 13.65 -9.22
CA VAL A 103 17.37 13.67 -8.66
C VAL A 103 18.10 12.37 -8.98
N ARG A 104 19.33 12.47 -9.50
CA ARG A 104 20.15 11.32 -9.91
C ARG A 104 20.85 10.62 -8.75
N TRP A 105 21.11 11.33 -7.66
CA TRP A 105 21.75 10.82 -6.44
C TRP A 105 21.34 11.71 -5.27
N PHE A 106 21.11 11.10 -4.10
CA PHE A 106 20.82 11.83 -2.86
C PHE A 106 22.03 11.84 -1.94
N SER A 107 22.24 12.97 -1.25
CA SER A 107 23.17 13.06 -0.12
C SER A 107 22.65 12.24 1.06
N GLU A 108 23.54 11.80 1.95
CA GLU A 108 23.15 11.00 3.12
C GLU A 108 22.12 11.72 4.01
N LYS A 109 22.25 13.04 4.14
CA LYS A 109 21.29 13.89 4.87
C LYS A 109 19.92 13.93 4.19
N GLU A 110 19.89 14.05 2.87
CA GLU A 110 18.64 14.07 2.10
C GLU A 110 17.92 12.71 2.17
N LYS A 111 18.68 11.61 2.21
CA LYS A 111 18.12 10.27 2.42
C LYS A 111 17.48 10.14 3.81
N ASP A 112 18.11 10.68 4.85
CA ASP A 112 17.53 10.72 6.20
C ASP A 112 16.24 11.55 6.25
N GLU A 113 16.21 12.69 5.56
CA GLU A 113 14.99 13.50 5.42
C GLU A 113 13.87 12.75 4.68
N ILE A 114 14.20 12.04 3.61
CA ILE A 114 13.26 11.18 2.88
C ILE A 114 12.68 10.11 3.81
N ASP A 115 13.50 9.45 4.62
CA ASP A 115 13.04 8.42 5.56
C ASP A 115 12.08 9.00 6.60
N VAL A 116 12.36 10.20 7.12
CA VAL A 116 11.46 10.91 8.04
C VAL A 116 10.14 11.26 7.34
N LEU A 117 10.19 11.81 6.12
CA LEU A 117 9.00 12.20 5.36
C LEU A 117 8.12 10.99 5.02
N VAL A 118 8.73 9.90 4.58
CA VAL A 118 8.04 8.64 4.27
C VAL A 118 7.44 8.04 5.54
N GLY A 119 8.17 8.04 6.66
CA GLY A 119 7.66 7.59 7.94
C GLY A 119 6.46 8.39 8.43
N VAL A 120 6.51 9.72 8.35
CA VAL A 120 5.38 10.60 8.69
C VAL A 120 4.19 10.37 7.74
N GLY A 121 4.46 10.22 6.44
CA GLY A 121 3.44 9.91 5.43
C GLY A 121 2.72 8.59 5.72
N LEU A 122 3.47 7.54 6.05
CA LEU A 122 2.92 6.25 6.47
C LEU A 122 2.05 6.38 7.71
N LYS A 123 2.56 7.01 8.78
CA LYS A 123 1.81 7.23 10.03
C LYS A 123 0.51 7.99 9.80
N LYS A 124 0.55 9.06 9.00
CA LYS A 124 -0.63 9.83 8.62
C LYS A 124 -1.65 8.97 7.89
N CYS A 125 -1.21 8.11 6.97
CA CYS A 125 -2.12 7.23 6.26
C CYS A 125 -2.73 6.15 7.17
N VAL A 126 -1.94 5.57 8.08
CA VAL A 126 -2.42 4.61 9.09
C VAL A 126 -3.46 5.26 10.02
N GLN A 127 -3.18 6.47 10.53
CA GLN A 127 -4.14 7.24 11.34
C GLN A 127 -5.41 7.56 10.55
N GLY A 128 -5.29 7.89 9.26
CA GLY A 128 -6.42 8.09 8.37
C GLY A 128 -7.30 6.85 8.22
N VAL A 129 -6.70 5.66 8.06
CA VAL A 129 -7.47 4.41 8.00
C VAL A 129 -8.15 4.11 9.33
N ARG A 130 -7.46 4.29 10.47
CA ARG A 130 -8.06 4.11 11.80
C ARG A 130 -9.24 5.05 12.04
N ALA A 131 -9.14 6.31 11.59
CA ALA A 131 -10.25 7.25 11.68
C ALA A 131 -11.45 6.81 10.83
N LEU A 132 -11.21 6.32 9.60
CA LEU A 132 -12.26 5.78 8.73
C LEU A 132 -12.92 4.53 9.30
N GLU A 133 -12.13 3.65 9.93
CA GLU A 133 -12.61 2.44 10.61
C GLU A 133 -13.45 2.80 11.83
N ALA A 134 -12.99 3.74 12.67
CA ALA A 134 -13.75 4.24 13.82
C ALA A 134 -15.08 4.89 13.39
N ALA A 135 -15.07 5.66 12.31
CA ALA A 135 -16.28 6.26 11.74
C ALA A 135 -17.26 5.21 11.21
N ASP A 136 -16.79 4.15 10.55
CA ASP A 136 -17.65 3.06 10.11
C ASP A 136 -18.19 2.22 11.28
N GLN A 137 -17.37 2.01 12.32
CA GLN A 137 -17.79 1.32 13.53
C GLN A 137 -18.88 2.10 14.29
N ALA A 138 -18.75 3.43 14.39
CA ALA A 138 -19.77 4.28 14.99
C ALA A 138 -21.11 4.22 14.22
N ARG A 139 -21.06 4.14 12.88
CA ARG A 139 -22.27 3.94 12.06
C ARG A 139 -22.91 2.58 12.30
N LYS A 140 -22.09 1.52 12.39
CA LYS A 140 -22.57 0.15 12.67
C LYS A 140 -23.26 0.08 14.04
N SER A 141 -22.69 0.69 15.07
CA SER A 141 -23.32 0.72 16.40
C SER A 141 -24.62 1.53 16.41
N GLN A 142 -24.67 2.67 15.74
CA GLN A 142 -25.91 3.45 15.60
C GLN A 142 -27.02 2.66 14.89
N HIS A 143 -26.68 1.92 13.83
CA HIS A 143 -27.65 1.06 13.15
C HIS A 143 -28.13 -0.09 14.05
N ALA A 144 -27.21 -0.71 14.81
CA ALA A 144 -27.58 -1.75 15.77
C ALA A 144 -28.53 -1.23 16.85
N GLU A 145 -28.28 -0.03 17.39
CA GLU A 145 -29.16 0.62 18.38
C GLU A 145 -30.54 0.95 17.79
N GLN A 146 -30.59 1.53 16.59
CA GLN A 146 -31.85 1.89 15.91
C GLN A 146 -32.71 0.66 15.57
N HIS A 147 -32.09 -0.44 15.13
CA HIS A 147 -32.80 -1.68 14.82
C HIS A 147 -33.17 -2.48 16.07
N SER A 148 -32.53 -2.19 17.21
CA SER A 148 -32.85 -2.82 18.49
C SER A 148 -34.10 -2.24 19.18
N ASN A 149 -34.76 -1.23 18.62
CA ASN A 149 -35.91 -0.56 19.23
C ASN A 149 -36.99 -1.56 19.74
N THR A 150 -37.38 -1.36 20.99
CA THR A 150 -38.12 -2.24 21.91
C THR A 150 -39.37 -2.96 21.36
N LEU A 151 -40.04 -2.41 20.34
CA LEU A 151 -41.24 -2.99 19.75
C LEU A 151 -40.96 -4.22 18.87
N SER A 152 -39.80 -4.30 18.21
CA SER A 152 -39.41 -5.49 17.44
C SER A 152 -39.04 -6.66 18.36
N ARG A 153 -38.39 -6.37 19.50
CA ARG A 153 -38.16 -7.34 20.59
C ARG A 153 -39.46 -7.83 21.23
N LEU A 154 -40.45 -6.95 21.39
CA LEU A 154 -41.76 -7.30 21.95
C LEU A 154 -42.62 -8.11 20.97
N LEU A 155 -42.56 -7.81 19.67
CA LEU A 155 -43.40 -8.45 18.66
C LEU A 155 -42.76 -9.65 17.95
N ARG A 156 -41.47 -9.95 18.16
CA ARG A 156 -40.72 -11.04 17.48
C ARG A 156 -40.98 -11.11 15.98
N LEU A 157 -41.26 -9.97 15.34
CA LEU A 157 -41.48 -9.89 13.91
C LEU A 157 -40.14 -9.57 13.25
N PRO A 158 -39.60 -10.46 12.40
CA PRO A 158 -38.40 -10.17 11.64
C PRO A 158 -38.78 -9.16 10.54
N LEU A 159 -38.62 -7.87 10.83
CA LEU A 159 -38.71 -6.80 9.83
C LEU A 159 -37.43 -6.81 8.98
N HIS A 160 -37.29 -7.81 8.11
CA HIS A 160 -36.09 -8.10 7.32
C HIS A 160 -35.98 -7.31 6.00
N GLY A 161 -36.85 -6.32 5.77
CA GLY A 161 -37.00 -5.68 4.45
C GLY A 161 -36.05 -4.51 4.15
N GLY A 162 -35.41 -3.92 5.18
CA GLY A 162 -34.54 -2.74 5.03
C GLY A 162 -33.03 -3.04 5.09
N ASP A 163 -32.65 -4.21 5.60
CA ASP A 163 -31.26 -4.51 5.96
C ASP A 163 -30.38 -4.85 4.74
N ALA A 164 -30.95 -5.35 3.64
CA ALA A 164 -30.15 -5.81 2.50
C ALA A 164 -29.34 -4.69 1.83
N SER A 165 -29.90 -3.49 1.67
CA SER A 165 -29.14 -2.36 1.15
C SER A 165 -28.07 -1.90 2.14
N PHE A 166 -28.38 -1.87 3.44
CA PHE A 166 -27.41 -1.54 4.48
C PHE A 166 -26.24 -2.53 4.50
N GLU A 167 -26.53 -3.83 4.40
CA GLU A 167 -25.58 -4.93 4.34
C GLU A 167 -24.69 -4.85 3.09
N GLN A 168 -25.28 -4.52 1.93
CA GLN A 168 -24.51 -4.23 0.71
C GLN A 168 -23.57 -3.02 0.88
N PHE A 169 -24.05 -1.92 1.48
CA PHE A 169 -23.18 -0.77 1.80
C PHE A 169 -22.10 -1.12 2.82
N ASN A 170 -22.41 -1.99 3.78
CA ASN A 170 -21.48 -2.48 4.79
C ASN A 170 -20.37 -3.30 4.14
N SER A 171 -20.73 -4.22 3.23
CA SER A 171 -19.80 -5.01 2.43
C SER A 171 -18.92 -4.15 1.54
N HIS A 172 -19.49 -3.13 0.90
CA HIS A 172 -18.72 -2.21 0.11
C HIS A 172 -17.71 -1.40 0.94
N ARG A 173 -18.10 -0.88 2.10
CA ARG A 173 -17.18 -0.12 2.97
C ARG A 173 -16.12 -1.01 3.60
N ALA A 174 -16.48 -2.23 4.01
CA ALA A 174 -15.56 -3.20 4.55
C ALA A 174 -14.50 -3.62 3.51
N SER A 175 -14.90 -3.85 2.26
CA SER A 175 -13.95 -4.14 1.17
C SER A 175 -13.02 -2.96 0.84
N ILE A 176 -13.50 -1.71 0.93
CA ILE A 176 -12.64 -0.52 0.79
C ILE A 176 -11.60 -0.45 1.92
N LEU A 177 -12.01 -0.64 3.17
CA LEU A 177 -11.08 -0.63 4.32
C LEU A 177 -10.02 -1.74 4.19
N TRP A 178 -10.45 -2.94 3.83
CA TRP A 178 -9.55 -4.07 3.57
C TRP A 178 -8.54 -3.72 2.46
N PHE A 179 -9.00 -3.15 1.34
CA PHE A 179 -8.13 -2.74 0.25
C PHE A 179 -7.10 -1.69 0.66
N LEU A 180 -7.50 -0.69 1.46
CA LEU A 180 -6.60 0.33 1.97
C LEU A 180 -5.54 -0.26 2.91
N ASN A 181 -5.95 -1.15 3.83
CA ASN A 181 -5.03 -1.84 4.74
C ASN A 181 -4.05 -2.77 3.99
N GLN A 182 -4.51 -3.45 2.95
CA GLN A 182 -3.64 -4.24 2.08
C GLN A 182 -2.58 -3.37 1.39
N ARG A 183 -2.97 -2.20 0.87
CA ARG A 183 -2.03 -1.25 0.27
C ARG A 183 -1.05 -0.64 1.27
N LEU A 184 -1.49 -0.34 2.49
CA LEU A 184 -0.60 0.10 3.57
C LEU A 184 0.42 -0.97 3.95
N THR A 185 -0.01 -2.23 3.97
CA THR A 185 0.86 -3.37 4.24
C THR A 185 1.91 -3.50 3.13
N GLU A 186 1.52 -3.36 1.87
CA GLU A 186 2.47 -3.33 0.73
C GLU A 186 3.46 -2.16 0.85
N LEU A 187 2.97 -0.95 1.12
CA LEU A 187 3.80 0.24 1.33
C LEU A 187 4.82 0.02 2.45
N SER A 188 4.39 -0.48 3.61
CA SER A 188 5.28 -0.75 4.76
C SER A 188 6.36 -1.77 4.43
N LYS A 189 6.04 -2.81 3.65
CA LYS A 189 7.02 -3.81 3.17
C LYS A 189 8.07 -3.19 2.27
N ILE A 190 7.68 -2.30 1.36
CA ILE A 190 8.62 -1.62 0.45
C ILE A 190 9.58 -0.72 1.25
N ILE A 191 9.05 0.07 2.19
CA ILE A 191 9.85 0.97 3.03
C ILE A 191 10.87 0.14 3.84
N LYS A 192 10.41 -0.91 4.52
CA LYS A 192 11.28 -1.79 5.31
C LYS A 192 12.41 -2.38 4.47
N ASN A 193 12.11 -2.89 3.27
CA ASN A 193 13.11 -3.46 2.38
C ASN A 193 14.16 -2.41 1.96
N GLN A 194 13.74 -1.19 1.62
CA GLN A 194 14.66 -0.11 1.27
C GLN A 194 15.56 0.29 2.44
N GLN A 195 15.01 0.40 3.65
CA GLN A 195 15.76 0.73 4.86
C GLN A 195 16.72 -0.39 5.29
N GLU A 196 16.32 -1.65 5.19
CA GLU A 196 17.17 -2.81 5.47
C GLU A 196 18.37 -2.85 4.51
N LEU A 197 18.13 -2.65 3.21
CA LEU A 197 19.20 -2.58 2.22
C LEU A 197 20.15 -1.41 2.47
N ARG A 198 19.63 -0.27 2.94
CA ARG A 198 20.45 0.89 3.30
C ARG A 198 21.32 0.58 4.53
N ALA A 199 20.73 0.08 5.60
CA ALA A 199 21.44 -0.30 6.82
C ALA A 199 22.54 -1.34 6.51
N GLN A 200 22.22 -2.36 5.71
CA GLN A 200 23.18 -3.37 5.30
C GLN A 200 24.36 -2.77 4.51
N LYS A 201 24.08 -1.83 3.59
CA LYS A 201 25.12 -1.13 2.82
C LYS A 201 25.99 -0.24 3.70
N GLN A 202 25.42 0.48 4.66
CA GLN A 202 26.17 1.31 5.59
C GLN A 202 27.10 0.46 6.48
N ILE A 203 26.63 -0.68 6.97
CA ILE A 203 27.45 -1.64 7.72
C ILE A 203 28.60 -2.18 6.86
N GLN A 204 28.31 -2.53 5.59
CA GLN A 204 29.35 -2.95 4.64
C GLN A 204 30.36 -1.85 4.33
N GLN A 205 29.95 -0.59 4.30
CA GLN A 205 30.85 0.54 4.08
C GLN A 205 31.74 0.79 5.30
N LEU A 206 31.22 0.66 6.53
CA LEU A 206 32.04 0.74 7.74
C LEU A 206 33.07 -0.39 7.81
N SER A 207 32.66 -1.63 7.52
CA SER A 207 33.58 -2.77 7.53
C SER A 207 34.66 -2.66 6.45
N LYS A 208 34.29 -2.20 5.25
CA LYS A 208 35.26 -1.92 4.18
C LYS A 208 36.12 -0.69 4.47
N GLY A 209 35.59 0.38 5.07
CA GLY A 209 36.35 1.58 5.42
C GLY A 209 37.41 1.31 6.48
N GLY A 210 37.06 0.54 7.52
CA GLY A 210 38.03 0.12 8.55
C GLY A 210 39.12 -0.81 8.03
N LEU A 211 38.76 -1.78 7.18
CA LEU A 211 39.72 -2.76 6.64
C LEU A 211 40.53 -2.23 5.45
N ALA A 212 39.91 -1.48 4.53
CA ALA A 212 40.58 -0.88 3.38
C ALA A 212 41.51 0.27 3.80
N SER A 213 41.22 0.98 4.89
CA SER A 213 42.16 1.92 5.49
C SER A 213 43.41 1.21 6.04
N MET A 214 43.28 -0.01 6.60
CA MET A 214 44.46 -0.81 7.01
C MET A 214 45.24 -1.37 5.81
N VAL A 215 44.56 -1.77 4.74
CA VAL A 215 45.21 -2.28 3.52
C VAL A 215 45.90 -1.15 2.72
N GLY A 216 45.32 0.06 2.69
CA GLY A 216 45.92 1.23 2.04
C GLY A 216 47.23 1.71 2.69
N VAL A 217 47.42 1.44 3.99
CA VAL A 217 48.68 1.72 4.70
C VAL A 217 49.77 0.69 4.34
N GLN A 218 49.42 -0.55 4.00
CA GLN A 218 50.40 -1.57 3.60
C GLN A 218 50.96 -1.36 2.18
N ASP A 219 50.20 -0.74 1.28
CA ASP A 219 50.64 -0.54 -0.11
C ASP A 219 51.53 0.71 -0.29
N LEU A 220 51.50 1.66 0.65
CA LEU A 220 52.36 2.84 0.62
C LEU A 220 53.83 2.51 0.99
N SER A 221 54.08 1.41 1.72
CA SER A 221 55.43 0.92 2.02
C SER A 221 56.12 0.18 0.87
N ARG A 222 55.45 -0.06 -0.27
CA ARG A 222 56.05 -0.77 -1.42
C ARG A 222 56.46 0.12 -2.59
N THR A 223 56.25 1.43 -2.53
CA THR A 223 56.42 2.32 -3.70
C THR A 223 57.75 3.08 -3.79
N THR A 224 58.74 2.83 -2.92
CA THR A 224 60.04 3.52 -2.97
C THR A 224 61.26 2.64 -3.32
N ALA A 225 61.06 1.42 -3.83
CA ALA A 225 62.18 0.61 -4.29
C ALA A 225 61.93 0.01 -5.68
N GLY A 226 62.56 0.60 -6.69
CA GLY A 226 63.14 -0.16 -7.81
C GLY A 226 62.20 -0.58 -8.93
N VAL A 227 62.27 0.19 -10.01
CA VAL A 227 61.96 -0.20 -11.38
C VAL A 227 62.59 -1.56 -11.74
N GLN A 228 61.80 -2.55 -12.16
CA GLN A 228 62.08 -3.34 -13.37
C GLN A 228 60.90 -4.21 -13.84
N HIS A 229 60.66 -4.15 -15.15
CA HIS A 229 59.84 -5.02 -15.98
C HIS A 229 59.91 -6.52 -15.63
N GLN A 230 58.82 -7.28 -15.78
CA GLN A 230 58.77 -8.34 -16.81
C GLN A 230 57.36 -8.91 -17.07
N MET A 231 57.15 -9.26 -18.34
CA MET A 231 55.95 -9.86 -18.91
C MET A 231 55.65 -11.29 -18.46
N LEU A 232 54.36 -11.60 -18.58
CA LEU A 232 53.74 -12.91 -18.74
C LEU A 232 54.54 -13.87 -19.65
N SER A 233 54.81 -15.09 -19.18
CA SER A 233 54.95 -16.27 -20.03
C SER A 233 54.73 -17.57 -19.26
N THR A 234 54.20 -18.52 -20.00
CA THR A 234 53.48 -19.72 -19.60
C THR A 234 54.39 -20.95 -19.46
N SER A 235 53.93 -21.94 -18.69
CA SER A 235 54.30 -23.37 -18.78
C SER A 235 55.67 -23.76 -18.21
N ASP A 236 55.73 -24.39 -17.04
CA ASP A 236 55.81 -25.85 -16.91
C ASP A 236 55.90 -26.28 -15.43
N LYS A 237 55.14 -27.33 -15.09
CA LYS A 237 55.29 -28.31 -14.00
C LYS A 237 55.79 -27.86 -12.62
N GLY A 238 54.83 -27.80 -11.68
CA GLY A 238 54.96 -28.47 -10.39
C GLY A 238 55.91 -27.84 -9.35
N LYS A 239 55.78 -26.53 -9.08
CA LYS A 239 56.23 -25.93 -7.82
C LYS A 239 55.19 -24.93 -7.32
N ILE A 240 54.87 -25.04 -6.04
CA ILE A 240 53.95 -24.18 -5.31
C ILE A 240 54.43 -22.72 -5.47
N PRO A 241 53.56 -21.75 -5.81
CA PRO A 241 53.96 -20.36 -5.93
C PRO A 241 54.47 -19.84 -4.59
N SER A 242 55.63 -19.17 -4.61
CA SER A 242 56.33 -18.54 -3.47
C SER A 242 55.55 -17.40 -2.78
N ILE A 243 54.23 -17.31 -2.98
CA ILE A 243 53.33 -16.32 -2.35
C ILE A 243 52.86 -16.80 -0.95
N PHE A 244 52.94 -18.11 -0.66
CA PHE A 244 52.55 -18.69 0.64
C PHE A 244 53.72 -19.01 1.56
N GLN A 245 54.93 -18.52 1.28
CA GLN A 245 56.04 -18.62 2.22
C GLN A 245 56.04 -17.35 3.09
N PRO A 246 55.57 -17.40 4.35
CA PRO A 246 55.78 -16.29 5.26
C PRO A 246 57.30 -16.17 5.42
N SER A 247 57.87 -15.07 4.93
CA SER A 247 59.25 -14.72 5.25
C SER A 247 59.33 -14.64 6.78
N ARG A 248 59.93 -15.67 7.40
CA ARG A 248 60.36 -15.62 8.79
C ARG A 248 61.57 -14.67 8.84
N SER A 249 61.31 -13.38 8.72
CA SER A 249 62.19 -12.38 9.31
C SER A 249 61.79 -12.28 10.78
N ASN A 250 62.70 -12.66 11.68
CA ASN A 250 62.58 -12.48 13.12
C ASN A 250 62.00 -11.10 13.47
N PRO A 251 60.89 -11.02 14.23
CA PRO A 251 60.39 -9.75 14.77
C PRO A 251 61.23 -9.17 15.92
N TRP A 252 62.35 -9.81 16.28
CA TRP A 252 63.18 -9.46 17.44
C TRP A 252 64.66 -9.55 17.06
N SER A 253 65.09 -8.67 16.16
CA SER A 253 66.48 -8.21 16.14
C SER A 253 66.44 -6.77 16.61
N GLU A 254 66.67 -6.56 17.91
CA GLU A 254 66.98 -5.25 18.44
C GLU A 254 68.32 -4.82 17.85
N ASP A 255 68.27 -4.03 16.78
CA ASP A 255 69.37 -3.16 16.38
C ASP A 255 69.08 -1.77 16.97
N PRO A 256 69.84 -1.30 17.99
CA PRO A 256 69.56 -0.03 18.69
C PRO A 256 69.90 1.25 17.92
N LEU A 257 69.93 1.24 16.59
CA LEU A 257 70.26 2.41 15.79
C LEU A 257 68.98 3.12 15.34
N GLU A 258 68.57 4.08 16.17
CA GLU A 258 67.67 5.19 15.87
C GLU A 258 66.42 4.79 15.05
N ALA A 259 65.35 4.44 15.77
CA ALA A 259 64.02 4.83 15.32
C ALA A 259 64.03 6.37 15.21
N GLN A 260 64.46 6.90 14.06
CA GLN A 260 64.34 8.32 13.75
C GLN A 260 62.87 8.67 14.06
N PRO A 261 62.61 9.70 14.89
CA PRO A 261 61.25 10.13 15.15
C PRO A 261 60.55 10.29 13.82
N ILE A 262 59.31 9.80 13.69
CA ILE A 262 58.50 9.86 12.47
C ILE A 262 58.50 11.28 11.85
N GLU A 263 58.71 12.29 12.71
CA GLU A 263 58.96 13.71 12.43
C GLU A 263 60.11 14.01 11.45
N LYS A 264 61.12 13.14 11.31
CA LYS A 264 62.26 13.33 10.38
C LYS A 264 62.04 12.72 8.99
N ILE A 265 61.01 11.89 8.81
CA ILE A 265 60.73 11.16 7.55
C ILE A 265 59.55 11.79 6.79
N LEU A 266 58.61 12.45 7.48
CA LEU A 266 57.50 13.19 6.87
C LEU A 266 57.77 14.69 6.88
N SER A 267 57.57 15.35 5.74
CA SER A 267 57.54 16.81 5.71
C SER A 267 56.44 17.34 6.64
N ALA A 268 56.65 18.47 7.31
CA ALA A 268 55.65 19.07 8.21
C ALA A 268 54.26 19.24 7.53
N SER A 269 54.24 19.46 6.21
CA SER A 269 53.02 19.50 5.40
C SER A 269 52.29 18.15 5.28
N GLN A 270 53.01 17.03 5.17
CA GLN A 270 52.39 15.70 5.10
C GLN A 270 51.82 15.26 6.44
N LEU A 271 52.46 15.63 7.56
CA LEU A 271 51.93 15.35 8.89
C LEU A 271 50.63 16.13 9.14
N GLN A 272 50.60 17.42 8.78
CA GLN A 272 49.38 18.22 8.85
C GLN A 272 48.25 17.67 7.94
N GLN A 273 48.61 17.18 6.74
CA GLN A 273 47.65 16.51 5.87
C GLN A 273 47.10 15.24 6.52
N PHE A 274 47.96 14.41 7.12
CA PHE A 274 47.56 13.17 7.80
C PHE A 274 46.63 13.45 8.99
N ASP A 275 46.92 14.46 9.80
CA ASP A 275 46.05 14.88 10.90
C ASP A 275 44.69 15.39 10.38
N SER A 276 44.70 16.12 9.27
CA SER A 276 43.47 16.58 8.62
C SER A 276 42.65 15.43 8.02
N GLU A 277 43.30 14.41 7.44
CA GLU A 277 42.66 13.24 6.87
C GLU A 277 42.12 12.31 7.96
N SER A 278 42.88 12.10 9.03
CA SER A 278 42.46 11.31 10.20
C SER A 278 41.25 11.95 10.89
N SER A 279 41.28 13.26 11.14
CA SER A 279 40.14 13.97 11.74
C SER A 279 38.92 14.01 10.81
N ALA A 280 39.12 14.11 9.49
CA ALA A 280 38.03 13.99 8.51
C ALA A 280 37.42 12.57 8.52
N LEU A 281 38.26 11.52 8.55
CA LEU A 281 37.81 10.14 8.61
C LEU A 281 37.00 9.88 9.87
N LEU A 282 37.47 10.30 11.05
CA LEU A 282 36.74 10.17 12.31
C LEU A 282 35.37 10.85 12.27
N ARG A 283 35.28 12.05 11.68
CA ARG A 283 34.00 12.72 11.47
C ARG A 283 33.07 11.93 10.55
N THR A 284 33.60 11.30 9.50
CA THR A 284 32.77 10.46 8.62
C THR A 284 32.30 9.18 9.29
N THR A 285 33.13 8.54 10.13
CA THR A 285 32.73 7.34 10.89
C THR A 285 31.70 7.68 11.95
N GLU A 286 31.84 8.81 12.63
CA GLU A 286 30.84 9.31 13.59
C GLU A 286 29.50 9.61 12.91
N ASN A 287 29.51 10.34 11.79
CA ASN A 287 28.30 10.66 11.03
C ASN A 287 27.61 9.41 10.47
N THR A 288 28.37 8.45 9.94
CA THR A 288 27.80 7.18 9.44
C THR A 288 27.22 6.35 10.57
N LEU A 289 27.86 6.30 11.74
CA LEU A 289 27.33 5.64 12.92
C LEU A 289 26.04 6.30 13.43
N ALA A 290 25.98 7.64 13.42
CA ALA A 290 24.76 8.37 13.76
C ALA A 290 23.62 8.06 12.78
N SER A 291 23.89 8.03 11.47
CA SER A 291 22.89 7.68 10.45
C SER A 291 22.41 6.22 10.58
N ILE A 292 23.30 5.27 10.91
CA ILE A 292 22.92 3.87 11.17
C ILE A 292 21.98 3.79 12.36
N LYS A 293 22.30 4.44 13.48
CA LYS A 293 21.43 4.47 14.67
C LYS A 293 20.05 5.05 14.36
N GLN A 294 20.01 6.12 13.57
CA GLN A 294 18.76 6.73 13.13
C GLN A 294 17.96 5.78 12.23
N THR A 295 18.62 5.12 11.29
CA THR A 295 18.01 4.12 10.39
C THR A 295 17.47 2.93 11.18
N GLU A 296 18.23 2.43 12.17
CA GLU A 296 17.81 1.35 13.06
C GLU A 296 16.57 1.73 13.87
N SER A 297 16.55 2.93 14.47
CA SER A 297 15.40 3.42 15.21
C SER A 297 14.14 3.52 14.32
N SER A 298 14.28 4.08 13.12
CA SER A 298 13.18 4.17 12.14
C SER A 298 12.71 2.79 11.69
N LEU A 299 13.64 1.87 11.42
CA LEU A 299 13.36 0.50 11.01
C LEU A 299 12.60 -0.27 12.09
N LEU A 300 12.97 -0.12 13.36
CA LEU A 300 12.25 -0.73 14.48
C LEU A 300 10.81 -0.20 14.58
N GLU A 301 10.62 1.12 14.46
CA GLU A 301 9.31 1.73 14.47
C GLU A 301 8.42 1.22 13.32
N ILE A 302 8.97 1.19 12.10
CA ILE A 302 8.27 0.71 10.91
C ILE A 302 7.98 -0.79 11.01
N SER A 303 8.89 -1.59 11.58
CA SER A 303 8.66 -3.02 11.78
C SER A 303 7.57 -3.28 12.83
N ASN A 304 7.45 -2.44 13.85
CA ASN A 304 6.35 -2.51 14.81
C ASN A 304 5.02 -2.19 14.12
N LEU A 305 4.96 -1.05 13.40
CA LEU A 305 3.78 -0.65 12.62
C LEU A 305 3.38 -1.71 11.59
N GLN A 306 4.35 -2.32 10.91
CA GLN A 306 4.10 -3.40 9.94
C GLN A 306 3.47 -4.61 10.62
N SER A 307 4.00 -5.04 11.77
CA SER A 307 3.47 -6.18 12.51
C SER A 307 2.03 -5.92 12.95
N GLU A 308 1.75 -4.71 13.42
CA GLU A 308 0.40 -4.26 13.77
C GLU A 308 -0.54 -4.29 12.55
N LEU A 309 -0.11 -3.73 11.42
CA LEU A 309 -0.90 -3.70 10.17
C LEU A 309 -1.20 -5.11 9.65
N VAL A 310 -0.21 -6.00 9.66
CA VAL A 310 -0.39 -7.40 9.24
C VAL A 310 -1.35 -8.11 10.17
N PHE A 311 -1.24 -7.92 11.49
CA PHE A 311 -2.16 -8.48 12.46
C PHE A 311 -3.60 -7.98 12.22
N HIS A 312 -3.80 -6.67 12.09
CA HIS A 312 -5.11 -6.09 11.78
C HIS A 312 -5.68 -6.62 10.46
N LEU A 313 -4.84 -6.77 9.42
CA LEU A 313 -5.26 -7.30 8.13
C LEU A 313 -5.69 -8.76 8.23
N THR A 314 -4.99 -9.59 9.01
CA THR A 314 -5.39 -10.98 9.22
C THR A 314 -6.75 -11.09 9.90
N GLN A 315 -6.99 -10.29 10.95
CA GLN A 315 -8.30 -10.23 11.62
C GLN A 315 -9.41 -9.73 10.69
N GLN A 316 -9.13 -8.68 9.90
CA GLN A 316 -10.11 -8.15 8.96
C GLN A 316 -10.39 -9.09 7.78
N THR A 317 -9.44 -9.95 7.40
CA THR A 317 -9.63 -10.92 6.30
C THR A 317 -10.64 -12.00 6.70
N GLU A 318 -10.60 -12.49 7.94
CA GLU A 318 -11.61 -13.43 8.43
C GLU A 318 -13.01 -12.79 8.44
N LEU A 319 -13.11 -11.54 8.91
CA LEU A 319 -14.39 -10.82 8.97
C LEU A 319 -14.96 -10.49 7.58
N ILE A 320 -14.11 -10.14 6.60
CA ILE A 320 -14.58 -9.82 5.25
C ILE A 320 -15.09 -11.06 4.54
N ASP A 321 -14.47 -12.23 4.76
CA ASP A 321 -14.93 -13.49 4.17
C ASP A 321 -16.33 -13.85 4.68
N THR A 322 -16.56 -13.75 5.99
CA THR A 322 -17.90 -13.99 6.56
C THR A 322 -18.94 -13.01 6.01
N LEU A 323 -18.54 -11.74 5.87
CA LEU A 323 -19.45 -10.69 5.44
C LEU A 323 -19.74 -10.77 3.93
N TRP A 324 -18.79 -11.30 3.16
CA TRP A 324 -18.99 -11.62 1.74
C TRP A 324 -20.02 -12.74 1.56
N ASP A 325 -19.87 -13.82 2.31
CA ASP A 325 -20.81 -14.94 2.29
C ASP A 325 -22.23 -14.48 2.68
N ASP A 326 -22.35 -13.68 3.73
CA ASP A 326 -23.62 -13.09 4.17
C ASP A 326 -24.22 -12.19 3.08
N ALA A 327 -23.42 -11.33 2.44
CA ALA A 327 -23.90 -10.46 1.36
C ALA A 327 -24.40 -11.24 0.14
N VAL A 328 -23.74 -12.34 -0.23
CA VAL A 328 -24.17 -13.23 -1.32
C VAL A 328 -25.50 -13.91 -0.98
N VAL A 329 -25.60 -14.47 0.23
CA VAL A 329 -26.83 -15.12 0.71
C VAL A 329 -27.98 -14.12 0.80
N SER A 330 -27.75 -12.93 1.35
CA SER A 330 -28.72 -11.85 1.47
C SER A 330 -29.22 -11.40 0.10
N THR A 331 -28.32 -11.20 -0.86
CA THR A 331 -28.68 -10.84 -2.25
C THR A 331 -29.54 -11.93 -2.90
N GLY A 332 -29.18 -13.21 -2.72
CA GLY A 332 -29.98 -14.33 -3.22
C GLY A 332 -31.37 -14.40 -2.59
N LYS A 333 -31.49 -14.14 -1.28
CA LYS A 333 -32.79 -14.07 -0.59
C LYS A 333 -33.67 -12.94 -1.09
N VAL A 334 -33.08 -11.76 -1.37
CA VAL A 334 -33.83 -10.61 -1.93
C VAL A 334 -34.34 -10.93 -3.33
N GLU A 335 -33.53 -11.58 -4.16
CA GLU A 335 -33.96 -12.02 -5.49
C GLU A 335 -35.12 -13.01 -5.41
N GLN A 336 -35.01 -14.02 -4.55
CA GLN A 336 -36.09 -14.99 -4.30
C GLN A 336 -37.34 -14.31 -3.74
N GLY A 337 -37.19 -13.37 -2.81
CA GLY A 337 -38.30 -12.60 -2.25
C GLY A 337 -39.02 -11.77 -3.32
N ASN A 338 -38.28 -11.16 -4.24
CA ASN A 338 -38.88 -10.44 -5.37
C ASN A 338 -39.66 -11.37 -6.30
N LEU A 339 -39.16 -12.59 -6.56
CA LEU A 339 -39.88 -13.59 -7.33
C LEU A 339 -41.17 -14.02 -6.61
N GLN A 340 -41.11 -14.25 -5.31
CA GLN A 340 -42.30 -14.59 -4.51
C GLN A 340 -43.34 -13.48 -4.53
N LEU A 341 -42.95 -12.20 -4.48
CA LEU A 341 -43.88 -11.07 -4.60
C LEU A 341 -44.58 -11.03 -5.97
N LEU A 342 -43.88 -11.39 -7.04
CA LEU A 342 -44.47 -11.51 -8.39
C LEU A 342 -45.45 -12.68 -8.45
N THR A 343 -45.07 -13.85 -7.94
CA THR A 343 -45.93 -15.03 -7.89
C THR A 343 -47.17 -14.79 -7.00
N ALA A 344 -47.01 -14.13 -5.86
CA ALA A 344 -48.13 -13.78 -4.98
C ALA A 344 -49.11 -12.80 -5.64
N LYS A 345 -48.61 -11.87 -6.45
CA LYS A 345 -49.46 -10.95 -7.23
C LYS A 345 -50.27 -11.71 -8.29
N GLU A 346 -49.67 -12.69 -8.95
CA GLU A 346 -50.34 -13.54 -9.92
C GLU A 346 -51.41 -14.42 -9.25
N ASN A 347 -51.06 -15.09 -8.14
CA ASN A 347 -52.00 -15.92 -7.38
C ASN A 347 -53.18 -15.10 -6.80
N ASN A 348 -52.96 -13.86 -6.36
CA ASN A 348 -54.05 -13.00 -5.90
C ASN A 348 -55.04 -12.67 -7.03
N ARG A 349 -54.56 -12.51 -8.27
CA ARG A 349 -55.43 -12.32 -9.44
C ARG A 349 -56.24 -13.59 -9.74
N GLU A 350 -55.60 -14.75 -9.67
CA GLU A 350 -56.26 -16.05 -9.88
C GLU A 350 -57.33 -16.32 -8.80
N SER A 351 -56.99 -16.09 -7.53
CA SER A 351 -57.93 -16.21 -6.41
C SER A 351 -59.18 -15.34 -6.58
N ARG A 352 -59.02 -14.10 -7.04
CA ARG A 352 -60.17 -13.20 -7.32
C ARG A 352 -61.06 -13.71 -8.46
N ILE A 353 -60.46 -14.27 -9.50
CA ILE A 353 -61.20 -14.87 -10.62
C ILE A 353 -61.98 -16.09 -10.15
N TRP A 354 -61.36 -16.95 -9.33
CA TRP A 354 -62.01 -18.13 -8.78
C TRP A 354 -63.18 -17.76 -7.86
N LEU A 355 -63.00 -16.74 -7.01
CA LEU A 355 -64.06 -16.21 -6.15
C LEU A 355 -65.24 -15.61 -6.95
N LEU A 356 -64.97 -14.90 -8.05
CA LEU A 356 -66.02 -14.41 -8.95
C LEU A 356 -66.80 -15.55 -9.62
N THR A 357 -66.10 -16.57 -10.11
CA THR A 357 -66.74 -17.75 -10.71
C THR A 357 -67.61 -18.49 -9.69
N PHE A 358 -67.12 -18.65 -8.46
CA PHE A 358 -67.88 -19.24 -7.36
C PHE A 358 -69.15 -18.44 -7.03
N LEU A 359 -69.02 -17.12 -6.88
CA LEU A 359 -70.16 -16.24 -6.57
C LEU A 359 -71.22 -16.28 -7.68
N LEU A 360 -70.79 -16.24 -8.94
CA LEU A 360 -71.68 -16.32 -10.08
C LEU A 360 -72.41 -17.68 -10.14
N GLY A 361 -71.68 -18.78 -9.94
CA GLY A 361 -72.24 -20.13 -9.88
C GLY A 361 -73.26 -20.29 -8.75
N ALA A 362 -72.95 -19.77 -7.55
CA ALA A 362 -73.87 -19.79 -6.41
C ALA A 362 -75.13 -18.95 -6.68
N SER A 363 -74.99 -17.79 -7.35
CA SER A 363 -76.13 -16.97 -7.75
C SER A 363 -77.05 -17.70 -8.74
N PHE A 364 -76.48 -18.41 -9.72
CA PHE A 364 -77.28 -19.22 -10.66
C PHE A 364 -77.94 -20.42 -9.97
N ALA A 365 -77.25 -21.06 -9.02
CA ALA A 365 -77.82 -22.16 -8.25
C ALA A 365 -79.03 -21.71 -7.42
N LEU A 366 -78.94 -20.54 -6.78
CA LEU A 366 -80.08 -19.95 -6.05
C LEU A 366 -81.26 -19.63 -6.97
N LEU A 367 -81.00 -19.07 -8.15
CA LEU A 367 -82.05 -18.80 -9.15
C LEU A 367 -82.72 -20.11 -9.60
N PHE A 368 -81.95 -21.17 -9.80
CA PHE A 368 -82.48 -22.47 -10.21
C PHE A 368 -83.33 -23.14 -9.11
N VAL A 369 -82.93 -22.99 -7.84
CA VAL A 369 -83.70 -23.46 -6.69
C VAL A 369 -85.02 -22.68 -6.58
N ASP A 370 -84.98 -21.35 -6.71
CA ASP A 370 -86.17 -20.49 -6.70
C ASP A 370 -87.11 -20.79 -7.87
N TYR A 371 -86.57 -21.09 -9.05
CA TYR A 371 -87.36 -21.48 -10.22
C TYR A 371 -88.04 -22.86 -10.07
N ILE A 372 -87.42 -23.79 -9.34
CA ILE A 372 -87.94 -25.14 -9.12
C ILE A 372 -88.85 -25.23 -7.89
N ALA A 373 -88.72 -24.31 -6.92
CA ALA A 373 -89.60 -24.22 -5.76
C ALA A 373 -90.85 -23.41 -6.13
N PRO A 374 -92.03 -24.05 -6.33
CA PRO A 374 -93.26 -23.37 -6.70
C PRO A 374 -93.86 -22.51 -5.57
#